data_AF-A0A316BQR6-F1
#
_entry.id   AF-A0A316BQR6-F1
#
_cell.length_a   1.000
_cell.length_b   1.000
_cell.length_c   1.000
_cell.angle_alpha   90.00
_cell.angle_beta   90.00
_cell.angle_gamma   90.00
#
_symmetry.space_group_name_H-M   'P 1'
#
loop_
_entity.id
_entity.type
_entity.pdbx_description
1 polymer ?
#
loop_
_entity_poly.entity_id
_entity_poly.type
_entity_poly.pdbx_seq_one_letter_code
_entity_poly.pdbx_strand_id
1 'polypeptide(L)' 'MAQPDSINLRRLSYDSDNESAQFSFNGWRGGKPFSVSGGVNVLTPGDQQESQVRELSKAAIAKLLRDLADTL' A
#
# COMPACT_ATOMS: atom_id res chain seq x y z
N MET A 1 20.25 -20.92 3.32
CA MET A 1 19.17 -20.74 2.34
C MET A 1 18.86 -19.26 2.29
N ALA A 2 19.02 -18.60 1.14
CA ALA A 2 18.61 -17.19 0.99
C ALA A 2 17.08 -17.13 1.01
N GLN A 3 16.50 -16.20 1.77
CA GLN A 3 15.06 -15.97 1.72
C GLN A 3 14.69 -15.46 0.32
N PRO A 4 13.61 -16.00 -0.30
CA PRO A 4 13.13 -15.51 -1.58
C PRO A 4 12.65 -14.06 -1.42
N ASP A 5 12.83 -13.27 -2.47
CA ASP A 5 12.30 -11.93 -2.52
C ASP A 5 10.78 -11.97 -2.33
N SER A 6 10.29 -11.13 -1.44
CA SER A 6 8.88 -11.14 -1.01
C SER A 6 8.46 -9.76 -0.53
N ILE A 7 7.19 -9.44 -0.74
CA ILE A 7 6.58 -8.19 -0.27
C ILE A 7 5.28 -8.55 0.46
N ASN A 8 5.13 -8.06 1.68
CA ASN A 8 3.96 -8.28 2.53
C ASN A 8 3.37 -6.93 2.92
N LEU A 9 2.08 -6.72 2.64
CA LEU A 9 1.34 -5.58 3.15
C LEU A 9 1.00 -5.80 4.63
N ARG A 10 1.56 -4.97 5.50
CA ARG A 10 1.42 -5.10 6.96
C ARG A 10 0.27 -4.29 7.52
N ARG A 11 0.03 -3.09 6.97
CA ARG A 11 -1.05 -2.21 7.38
C ARG A 11 -1.58 -1.45 6.18
N LEU A 12 -2.90 -1.32 6.13
CA LEU A 12 -3.61 -0.40 5.28
C LEU A 12 -4.74 0.22 6.11
N SER A 13 -4.68 1.53 6.33
CA SER A 13 -5.66 2.30 7.08
C SER A 13 -6.00 3.59 6.34
N TYR A 14 -7.23 4.05 6.48
CA TYR A 14 -7.66 5.36 6.01
C TYR A 14 -7.78 6.29 7.22
N ASP A 15 -7.16 7.45 7.14
CA ASP A 15 -7.26 8.56 8.07
C ASP A 15 -8.22 9.58 7.46
N SER A 16 -9.44 9.62 7.99
CA SER A 16 -10.49 10.52 7.51
C SER A 16 -10.25 11.97 7.87
N ASP A 17 -9.52 12.24 8.96
CA ASP A 17 -9.24 13.61 9.41
C ASP A 17 -8.24 14.31 8.48
N ASN A 18 -7.33 13.53 7.90
CA ASN A 18 -6.33 14.00 6.94
C ASN A 18 -6.61 13.60 5.49
N GLU A 19 -7.79 13.00 5.22
CA GLU A 19 -8.17 12.40 3.93
C GLU A 19 -7.02 11.61 3.30
N SER A 20 -6.37 10.73 4.07
CA SER A 20 -5.14 10.07 3.62
C SER A 20 -5.17 8.58 3.90
N ALA A 21 -4.71 7.78 2.92
CA ALA A 21 -4.52 6.36 3.10
C ALA A 21 -3.08 6.12 3.54
N GLN A 22 -2.92 5.55 4.73
CA GLN A 22 -1.63 5.12 5.25
C GLN A 22 -1.42 3.64 4.99
N PHE A 23 -0.22 3.32 4.54
CA PHE A 23 0.19 1.94 4.28
C PHE A 23 1.56 1.65 4.89
N SER A 24 1.79 0.38 5.16
CA SER A 24 3.10 -0.14 5.54
C SER A 24 3.29 -1.53 4.93
N PHE A 25 4.43 -1.74 4.28
CA PHE A 25 4.85 -3.03 3.75
C PHE A 25 6.24 -3.39 4.23
N ASN A 26 6.47 -4.69 4.36
CA ASN A 26 7.77 -5.25 4.68
C ASN A 26 8.07 -6.44 3.79
N GLY A 27 9.33 -6.80 3.67
CA GLY A 27 9.70 -7.83 2.72
C GLY A 27 11.17 -8.19 2.77
N TRP A 28 11.56 -9.01 1.82
CA TRP A 28 12.94 -9.39 1.55
C TRP A 28 13.27 -8.99 0.12
N ARG A 29 14.42 -8.33 -0.08
CA ARG A 29 14.94 -7.98 -1.38
C ARG A 29 16.44 -8.23 -1.41
N GLY A 30 16.91 -9.08 -2.33
CA GLY A 30 18.32 -9.46 -2.41
C GLY A 30 18.85 -10.06 -1.11
N GLY A 31 18.01 -10.84 -0.40
CA GLY A 31 18.36 -11.44 0.89
C GLY A 31 18.46 -10.46 2.06
N LYS A 32 18.10 -9.18 1.87
CA LYS A 32 18.03 -8.18 2.95
C LYS A 32 16.58 -7.86 3.29
N PRO A 33 16.21 -7.76 4.57
CA PRO A 33 14.88 -7.33 4.95
C PRO A 33 14.70 -5.84 4.64
N PHE A 34 13.50 -5.45 4.24
CA PHE A 34 13.13 -4.04 4.09
C PHE A 34 11.76 -3.79 4.74
N SER A 35 11.53 -2.53 5.11
CA SER A 35 10.24 -2.03 5.57
C SER A 35 10.05 -0.63 5.04
N VAL A 36 8.91 -0.36 4.43
CA VAL A 36 8.54 0.95 3.89
C VAL A 36 7.14 1.28 4.37
N SER A 37 6.96 2.52 4.79
CA SER A 37 5.68 3.06 5.21
C SER A 37 5.47 4.38 4.49
N GLY A 38 4.23 4.67 4.11
CA GLY A 38 3.90 5.88 3.39
C GLY A 38 2.42 6.25 3.54
N GLY A 39 2.13 7.50 3.23
CA GLY A 39 0.77 8.00 3.13
C GLY A 39 0.54 8.55 1.73
N VAL A 40 -0.64 8.32 1.17
CA VAL A 40 -1.12 8.99 -0.03
C VAL A 40 -2.38 9.78 0.32
N ASN A 41 -2.40 11.06 -0.03
CA ASN A 41 -3.62 11.87 0.10
C ASN A 41 -4.66 11.29 -0.85
N VAL A 42 -5.80 10.90 -0.31
CA VAL A 42 -6.94 10.44 -1.09
C VAL A 42 -7.86 11.63 -1.23
N LEU A 43 -7.66 12.39 -2.31
CA LEU A 43 -8.59 13.45 -2.68
C LEU A 43 -9.92 12.77 -3.01
N THR A 44 -10.86 12.82 -2.07
CA THR A 44 -12.21 12.33 -2.29
C THR A 44 -13.01 13.48 -2.91
N PRO A 45 -13.55 13.34 -4.15
CA PRO A 45 -14.59 14.25 -4.60
C PRO A 45 -15.71 14.16 -3.57
N GLY A 46 -16.15 15.27 -2.98
CA GLY A 46 -16.95 15.33 -1.75
C GLY A 46 -18.30 14.59 -1.71
N ASP A 47 -18.64 13.82 -2.74
CA ASP A 47 -19.79 12.92 -2.85
C ASP A 47 -19.43 11.42 -2.81
N GLN A 48 -18.13 11.06 -2.82
CA GLN A 48 -17.71 9.67 -2.85
C GLN A 48 -17.72 9.06 -1.45
N GLN A 49 -18.69 8.16 -1.21
CA GLN A 49 -18.79 7.38 0.00
C GLN A 49 -17.45 6.73 0.35
N GLU A 50 -17.04 6.84 1.62
CA GLU A 50 -15.81 6.28 2.21
C GLU A 50 -15.54 4.82 1.79
N SER A 51 -16.60 4.03 1.54
CA SER A 51 -16.48 2.66 1.02
C SER A 51 -15.90 2.57 -0.40
N GLN A 52 -16.23 3.49 -1.31
CA GLN A 52 -15.67 3.53 -2.66
C GLN A 52 -14.20 3.93 -2.63
N VAL A 53 -13.89 4.91 -1.78
CA VAL A 53 -12.53 5.40 -1.54
C VAL A 53 -11.64 4.28 -0.98
N ARG A 54 -12.19 3.48 -0.05
CA ARG A 54 -11.50 2.33 0.53
C ARG A 54 -11.23 1.23 -0.50
N GLU A 55 -12.18 0.93 -1.37
CA GLU A 55 -11.99 -0.04 -2.46
C GLU A 55 -11.02 0.47 -3.53
N LEU A 56 -11.10 1.73 -3.93
CA LEU A 56 -10.15 2.37 -4.85
C LEU A 56 -8.73 2.42 -4.28
N SER A 57 -8.59 2.71 -2.98
CA SER A 57 -7.31 2.72 -2.28
C SER A 57 -6.70 1.32 -2.21
N LYS A 58 -7.50 0.29 -1.88
CA LYS A 58 -7.06 -1.10 -1.96
C LYS A 58 -6.62 -1.49 -3.38
N ALA A 59 -7.39 -1.11 -4.39
CA ALA A 59 -7.08 -1.40 -5.78
C ALA A 59 -5.80 -0.70 -6.25
N ALA A 60 -5.61 0.57 -5.88
CA ALA A 60 -4.41 1.35 -6.19
C ALA A 60 -3.17 0.74 -5.51
N ILE A 61 -3.27 0.35 -4.25
CA ILE A 61 -2.16 -0.29 -3.52
C ILE A 61 -1.87 -1.69 -4.06
N ALA A 62 -2.91 -2.48 -4.38
CA ALA A 62 -2.74 -3.79 -5.01
C ALA A 62 -2.05 -3.66 -6.38
N LYS A 63 -2.37 -2.62 -7.16
CA LYS A 63 -1.71 -2.33 -8.43
C LYS A 63 -0.25 -1.91 -8.21
N LEU A 64 0.03 -1.02 -7.27
CA LEU A 64 1.40 -0.60 -6.92
C LEU A 64 2.27 -1.76 -6.45
N LEU A 65 1.71 -2.67 -5.64
CA LEU A 65 2.41 -3.87 -5.18
C LEU A 65 2.67 -4.86 -6.33
N ARG A 66 1.75 -4.96 -7.30
CA ARG A 66 1.92 -5.81 -8.48
C ARG A 66 2.98 -5.23 -9.42
N ASP A 67 2.94 -3.93 -9.71
CA ASP A 67 3.96 -3.25 -10.52
C ASP A 67 5.35 -3.38 -9.87
N LEU A 68 5.47 -3.24 -8.55
CA LEU A 68 6.73 -3.46 -7.83
C LEU A 68 7.22 -4.91 -7.88
N ALA A 69 6.31 -5.89 -7.86
CA ALA A 69 6.64 -7.29 -7.97
C ALA A 69 7.10 -7.68 -9.39
N ASP A 70 6.51 -7.09 -10.43
CA ASP A 70 6.91 -7.32 -11.83
C ASP A 70 8.24 -6.62 -12.19
N THR A 71 8.69 -5.67 -11.37
CA THR A 71 9.97 -4.96 -11.56
C THR A 71 11.16 -5.65 -10.88
N LEU A 72 10.93 -6.74 -10.12
CA LEU A 72 11.95 -7.56 -9.45
C LEU A 72 12.28 -8.80 -10.26
#